data_AF-A0A357YBF2-F1
#
_entry.id   AF-A0A357YBF2-F1
#
_cell.length_a   1.000
_cell.length_b   1.000
_cell.length_c   1.000
_cell.angle_alpha   90.00
_cell.angle_beta   90.00
_cell.angle_gamma   90.00
#
_symmetry.space_group_name_H-M   'P 1'
#
loop_
_entity.id
_entity.type
_entity.pdbx_description
1 polymer ?
#
loop_
_entity_poly.entity_id
_entity_poly.type
_entity_poly.pdbx_seq_one_letter_code
_entity_poly.pdbx_strand_id
1 'polypeptide(L)'
;MARRKSRFRSRLRFIFYIAILGVFAWLGFKYYDPVKVYLLQDKALQVAAPEEKASPEVSSEKLTEKLSALVKALPRDLEIQSTAAPEITERLDLNGDGIEEIVADLNDSGAYATSYGVFEFAEGKWKFLDLVSADGSMHPAVFWDGASVRNAEVFKVLEDQKALAQVSGLEDGEGNWSWEAQAFSWNGSKYVYDSALSQKILKEQPKRFENGEPVFE
;
A
#
# COMPACT_ATOMS: atom_id res chain seq x y z
N MET A 1 -54.13 -2.56 -39.12
CA MET A 1 -52.75 -3.12 -39.18
C MET A 1 -51.75 -1.98 -39.05
N ALA A 2 -51.49 -1.47 -37.84
CA ALA A 2 -50.43 -0.50 -37.55
C ALA A 2 -50.28 -0.34 -36.04
N ARG A 3 -49.07 -0.61 -35.52
CA ARG A 3 -48.43 -0.06 -34.29
C ARG A 3 -47.44 -1.06 -33.67
N ARG A 4 -46.48 -1.53 -34.48
CA ARG A 4 -45.20 -2.11 -34.03
C ARG A 4 -44.09 -1.09 -34.31
N LYS A 5 -44.11 0.08 -33.64
CA LYS A 5 -43.07 1.13 -33.81
C LYS A 5 -42.72 1.90 -32.54
N SER A 6 -43.06 1.39 -31.34
CA SER A 6 -42.82 2.11 -30.08
C SER A 6 -41.63 1.59 -29.25
N ARG A 7 -41.21 0.32 -29.40
CA ARG A 7 -40.18 -0.27 -28.51
C ARG A 7 -38.72 -0.08 -28.94
N PHE A 8 -38.45 0.47 -30.13
CA PHE A 8 -37.07 0.59 -30.64
C PHE A 8 -36.38 1.91 -30.27
N ARG A 9 -37.14 2.97 -29.93
CA ARG A 9 -36.58 4.28 -29.57
C ARG A 9 -36.19 4.41 -28.09
N SER A 10 -36.68 3.53 -27.22
CA SER A 10 -36.38 3.56 -25.78
C SER A 10 -35.01 2.92 -25.45
N ARG A 11 -34.61 1.87 -26.19
CA ARG A 11 -33.32 1.18 -25.96
C ARG A 11 -32.10 1.97 -26.42
N LEU A 12 -32.22 2.80 -27.46
CA LEU A 12 -31.10 3.63 -27.94
C LEU A 12 -30.75 4.77 -26.96
N ARG A 13 -31.72 5.29 -26.20
CA ARG A 13 -31.46 6.33 -25.19
C ARG A 13 -30.80 5.79 -23.93
N PHE A 14 -31.06 4.52 -23.58
CA PHE A 14 -30.45 3.87 -22.43
C PHE A 14 -28.97 3.53 -22.67
N ILE A 15 -28.62 3.10 -23.88
CA ILE A 15 -27.22 2.81 -24.26
C ILE A 15 -26.39 4.10 -24.36
N PHE A 16 -26.99 5.21 -24.81
CA PHE A 16 -26.31 6.51 -24.84
C PHE A 16 -26.02 7.07 -23.43
N TYR A 17 -26.88 6.82 -22.44
CA TYR A 17 -26.66 7.27 -21.06
C TYR A 17 -25.53 6.48 -20.36
N ILE A 18 -25.40 5.18 -20.64
CA ILE A 18 -24.32 4.34 -20.09
C ILE A 18 -22.97 4.71 -20.72
N ALA A 19 -22.94 5.06 -22.01
CA ALA A 19 -21.71 5.49 -22.67
C ALA A 19 -21.23 6.87 -22.18
N ILE A 20 -22.13 7.81 -21.87
CA ILE A 20 -21.74 9.13 -21.34
C ILE A 20 -21.26 9.00 -19.89
N LEU A 21 -21.93 8.18 -19.05
CA LEU A 21 -21.45 7.92 -17.68
C LEU A 21 -20.11 7.15 -17.65
N GLY A 22 -19.89 6.22 -18.58
CA GLY A 22 -18.62 5.49 -18.70
C GLY A 22 -17.45 6.37 -19.16
N VAL A 23 -17.70 7.37 -20.01
CA VAL A 23 -16.65 8.30 -20.47
C VAL A 23 -16.30 9.35 -19.41
N PHE A 24 -17.25 9.77 -18.56
CA PHE A 24 -16.93 10.62 -17.40
C PHE A 24 -16.23 9.85 -16.27
N ALA A 25 -16.53 8.56 -16.06
CA ALA A 25 -15.77 7.72 -15.14
C ALA A 25 -14.34 7.44 -15.64
N TRP A 26 -14.14 7.35 -16.96
CA TRP A 26 -12.81 7.12 -17.54
C TRP A 26 -11.93 8.39 -17.65
N LEU A 27 -12.54 9.57 -17.83
CA LEU A 27 -11.81 10.84 -17.87
C LEU A 27 -11.61 11.48 -16.48
N GLY A 28 -12.47 11.18 -15.49
CA GLY A 28 -12.33 11.65 -14.11
C GLY A 28 -11.20 10.96 -13.33
N PHE A 29 -10.79 9.76 -13.73
CA PHE A 29 -9.72 9.01 -13.08
C PHE A 29 -8.30 9.36 -13.58
N LYS A 30 -8.16 10.10 -14.69
CA LYS A 30 -6.84 10.43 -15.25
C LYS A 30 -6.21 11.72 -14.72
N TYR A 31 -6.93 12.52 -13.93
CA TYR A 31 -6.46 13.84 -13.46
C TYR A 31 -6.82 14.16 -12.01
N TYR A 32 -7.17 13.17 -11.20
CA TYR A 32 -7.36 13.34 -9.77
C TYR A 32 -6.58 12.26 -9.05
N ASP A 33 -5.30 12.55 -8.84
CA ASP A 33 -4.53 12.00 -7.73
C ASP A 33 -4.59 13.07 -6.63
N PRO A 34 -5.66 13.13 -5.81
CA PRO A 34 -5.86 14.22 -4.87
C PRO A 34 -4.86 14.21 -3.72
N VAL A 35 -4.03 13.16 -3.59
CA VAL A 35 -3.14 13.00 -2.43
C VAL A 35 -1.76 12.55 -2.90
N LYS A 36 -0.94 13.52 -3.29
CA LYS A 36 0.50 13.33 -3.19
C LYS A 36 0.88 13.41 -1.72
N VAL A 37 1.16 12.26 -1.10
CA VAL A 37 1.83 12.21 0.21
C VAL A 37 3.28 12.64 -0.01
N TYR A 38 3.64 13.80 0.52
CA TYR A 38 4.99 14.32 0.46
C TYR A 38 5.83 13.57 1.49
N LEU A 39 6.85 12.86 1.00
CA LEU A 39 7.79 12.10 1.83
C LEU A 39 9.20 12.40 1.33
N LEU A 40 10.09 12.67 2.28
CA LEU A 40 11.54 12.87 2.16
C LEU A 40 12.16 12.46 0.81
N GLN A 41 12.44 13.46 -0.02
CA GLN A 41 13.50 13.36 -1.03
C GLN A 41 14.78 13.91 -0.41
N ASP A 42 15.76 13.04 -0.12
CA ASP A 42 17.13 13.50 0.09
C ASP A 42 18.17 12.54 -0.49
N LYS A 43 19.27 13.14 -0.95
CA LYS A 43 20.27 12.62 -1.88
C LYS A 43 21.05 11.42 -1.34
N ALA A 44 21.19 10.41 -2.20
CA ALA A 44 22.06 9.25 -2.01
C ALA A 44 23.50 9.64 -1.67
N LEU A 45 24.01 9.08 -0.57
CA LEU A 45 25.43 9.01 -0.24
C LEU A 45 25.84 7.54 -0.40
N GLN A 46 26.78 7.28 -1.31
CA GLN A 46 27.31 5.94 -1.55
C GLN A 46 28.03 5.42 -0.31
N VAL A 47 27.52 4.34 0.27
CA VAL A 47 28.21 3.55 1.30
C VAL A 47 28.47 2.15 0.73
N ALA A 48 29.66 1.63 0.99
CA ALA A 48 30.18 0.38 0.46
C ALA A 48 29.34 -0.85 0.87
N ALA A 49 29.18 -1.78 -0.07
CA ALA A 49 28.41 -3.01 0.08
C ALA A 49 29.02 -3.96 1.15
N PRO A 50 28.20 -4.52 2.06
CA PRO A 50 28.62 -5.64 2.90
C PRO A 50 28.56 -6.97 2.13
N GLU A 51 29.25 -7.98 2.67
CA GLU A 51 29.38 -9.33 2.11
C GLU A 51 28.02 -10.03 1.93
N GLU A 52 27.78 -10.47 0.69
CA GLU A 52 26.60 -11.18 0.22
C GLU A 52 26.43 -12.53 0.95
N LYS A 53 25.42 -12.67 1.81
CA LYS A 53 24.92 -13.98 2.22
C LYS A 53 23.91 -14.45 1.19
N ALA A 54 23.93 -15.73 0.84
CA ALA A 54 23.07 -16.26 -0.22
C ALA A 54 21.60 -16.32 0.24
N SER A 55 20.74 -15.55 -0.43
CA SER A 55 19.27 -15.72 -0.40
C SER A 55 18.90 -17.15 -0.81
N PRO A 56 17.93 -17.81 -0.15
CA PRO A 56 17.57 -19.19 -0.48
C PRO A 56 17.01 -19.27 -1.91
N GLU A 57 17.67 -20.02 -2.79
CA GLU A 57 17.16 -20.34 -4.14
C GLU A 57 15.88 -21.19 -4.06
N VAL A 58 14.73 -20.53 -3.91
CA VAL A 58 13.40 -21.14 -4.05
C VAL A 58 12.82 -20.68 -5.37
N SER A 59 12.36 -21.63 -6.21
CA SER A 59 11.67 -21.27 -7.45
C SER A 59 10.46 -20.37 -7.15
N SER A 60 10.22 -19.37 -7.98
CA SER A 60 9.15 -18.37 -7.80
C SER A 60 7.78 -19.01 -7.55
N GLU A 61 7.44 -20.08 -8.28
CA GLU A 61 6.18 -20.82 -8.11
C GLU A 61 6.01 -21.42 -6.70
N LYS A 62 7.06 -22.03 -6.16
CA LYS A 62 7.02 -22.63 -4.80
C LYS A 62 6.97 -21.56 -3.72
N LEU A 63 7.56 -20.39 -4.00
CA LEU A 63 7.53 -19.25 -3.11
C LEU A 63 6.12 -18.64 -3.06
N THR A 64 5.49 -18.37 -4.21
CA THR A 64 4.11 -17.88 -4.27
C THR A 64 3.12 -18.82 -3.56
N GLU A 65 3.30 -20.13 -3.67
CA GLU A 65 2.50 -21.12 -2.92
C GLU A 65 2.68 -20.96 -1.40
N LYS A 66 3.93 -20.82 -0.93
CA LYS A 66 4.24 -20.58 0.50
C LYS A 66 3.63 -19.28 1.00
N LEU A 67 3.76 -18.18 0.24
CA LEU A 67 3.20 -16.88 0.62
C LEU A 67 1.66 -16.95 0.68
N SER A 68 1.02 -17.62 -0.28
CA SER A 68 -0.44 -17.81 -0.29
C SER A 68 -0.95 -18.54 0.96
N ALA A 69 -0.18 -19.51 1.47
CA ALA A 69 -0.51 -20.21 2.72
C ALA A 69 -0.39 -19.31 3.94
N LEU A 70 0.60 -18.41 3.97
CA LEU A 70 0.77 -17.42 5.04
C LEU A 70 -0.37 -16.41 5.06
N VAL A 71 -0.77 -15.87 3.90
CA VAL A 71 -1.90 -14.92 3.79
C VAL A 71 -3.19 -15.54 4.32
N LYS A 72 -3.47 -16.81 3.98
CA LYS A 72 -4.65 -17.55 4.50
C LYS A 72 -4.61 -17.80 6.01
N ALA A 73 -3.43 -17.70 6.63
CA ALA A 73 -3.23 -17.92 8.06
C ALA A 73 -3.25 -16.60 8.87
N LEU A 74 -3.49 -15.44 8.23
CA LEU A 74 -3.60 -14.17 8.91
C LEU A 74 -4.75 -14.18 9.94
N PRO A 75 -4.61 -13.43 11.05
CA PRO A 75 -5.69 -13.21 12.01
C PRO A 75 -6.97 -12.66 11.34
N ARG A 76 -8.15 -12.98 11.89
CA ARG A 76 -9.45 -12.57 11.31
C ARG A 76 -9.65 -11.06 11.25
N ASP A 77 -9.07 -10.34 12.20
CA ASP A 77 -9.06 -8.88 12.25
C ASP A 77 -8.21 -8.23 11.14
N LEU A 78 -7.33 -9.02 10.51
CA LEU A 78 -6.53 -8.65 9.34
C LEU A 78 -6.96 -9.45 8.10
N GLU A 79 -8.18 -10.01 8.06
CA GLU A 79 -8.61 -10.93 7.01
C GLU A 79 -8.58 -10.25 5.63
N ILE A 80 -7.56 -10.62 4.84
CA ILE A 80 -7.41 -10.19 3.46
C ILE A 80 -8.23 -11.12 2.56
N GLN A 81 -9.27 -10.57 1.93
CA GLN A 81 -10.08 -11.29 0.94
C GLN A 81 -9.35 -11.32 -0.41
N SER A 82 -8.31 -12.14 -0.50
CA SER A 82 -7.51 -12.34 -1.71
C SER A 82 -8.33 -12.94 -2.85
N THR A 83 -8.21 -12.34 -4.03
CA THR A 83 -8.83 -12.77 -5.29
C THR A 83 -7.91 -13.61 -6.15
N ALA A 84 -6.60 -13.53 -5.90
CA ALA A 84 -5.54 -14.28 -6.57
C ALA A 84 -4.41 -14.62 -5.57
N ALA A 85 -3.40 -15.35 -6.05
CA ALA A 85 -2.18 -15.57 -5.26
C ALA A 85 -1.39 -14.25 -5.11
N PRO A 86 -0.60 -14.07 -4.05
CA PRO A 86 0.21 -12.87 -3.89
C PRO A 86 1.21 -12.68 -5.04
N GLU A 87 1.36 -11.45 -5.51
CA GLU A 87 2.30 -11.07 -6.56
C GLU A 87 3.51 -10.37 -5.94
N ILE A 88 4.70 -10.92 -6.14
CA ILE A 88 5.94 -10.33 -5.62
C ILE A 88 6.23 -9.05 -6.41
N THR A 89 6.19 -7.91 -5.74
CA THR A 89 6.44 -6.60 -6.34
C THR A 89 7.89 -6.18 -6.17
N GLU A 90 8.51 -6.48 -5.02
CA GLU A 90 9.88 -6.09 -4.70
C GLU A 90 10.62 -7.16 -3.90
N ARG A 91 11.95 -7.15 -4.04
CA ARG A 91 12.90 -7.95 -3.27
C ARG A 91 14.02 -7.02 -2.85
N LEU A 92 14.32 -6.98 -1.56
CA LEU A 92 15.32 -6.08 -1.01
C LEU A 92 15.87 -6.62 0.30
N ASP A 93 17.17 -6.43 0.54
CA ASP A 93 17.77 -6.65 1.86
C ASP A 93 17.56 -5.38 2.71
N LEU A 94 16.38 -5.28 3.34
CA LEU A 94 15.96 -4.10 4.08
C LEU A 94 16.70 -3.98 5.42
N ASN A 95 17.02 -5.11 6.05
CA ASN A 95 17.67 -5.13 7.35
C ASN A 95 19.22 -5.10 7.25
N GLY A 96 19.78 -5.48 6.09
CA GLY A 96 21.22 -5.52 5.80
C GLY A 96 21.94 -6.79 6.27
N ASP A 97 21.23 -7.92 6.40
CA ASP A 97 21.79 -9.21 6.85
C ASP A 97 22.19 -10.13 5.69
N GLY A 98 21.96 -9.68 4.45
CA GLY A 98 22.21 -10.39 3.21
C GLY A 98 21.06 -11.30 2.75
N ILE A 99 19.93 -11.35 3.47
CA ILE A 99 18.74 -12.12 3.08
C ILE A 99 17.66 -11.14 2.66
N GLU A 100 17.17 -11.28 1.43
CA GLU A 100 16.11 -10.41 0.92
C GLU A 100 14.79 -10.64 1.66
N GLU A 101 14.19 -9.56 2.13
CA GLU A 101 12.76 -9.48 2.35
C GLU A 101 11.99 -9.31 1.03
N ILE A 102 10.74 -9.76 1.06
CA ILE A 102 9.84 -9.75 -0.09
C ILE A 102 8.66 -8.87 0.20
N VAL A 103 8.42 -7.89 -0.66
CA VAL A 103 7.16 -7.15 -0.70
C VAL A 103 6.28 -7.79 -1.76
N ALA A 104 5.04 -8.12 -1.39
CA ALA A 104 4.07 -8.67 -2.32
C ALA A 104 2.70 -8.00 -2.19
N ASP A 105 2.08 -7.71 -3.33
CA ASP A 105 0.67 -7.41 -3.44
C ASP A 105 -0.13 -8.66 -3.03
N LEU A 106 -1.03 -8.52 -2.07
CA LEU A 106 -1.84 -9.62 -1.53
C LEU A 106 -3.07 -9.93 -2.38
N ASN A 107 -3.26 -9.19 -3.48
CA ASN A 107 -4.33 -9.30 -4.46
C ASN A 107 -5.72 -9.27 -3.83
N ASP A 108 -5.94 -8.34 -2.90
CA ASP A 108 -7.23 -8.22 -2.23
C ASP A 108 -8.34 -7.68 -3.15
N SER A 109 -9.59 -7.85 -2.71
CA SER A 109 -10.79 -7.36 -3.42
C SER A 109 -11.22 -5.95 -2.97
N GLY A 110 -10.35 -5.21 -2.30
CA GLY A 110 -10.60 -3.87 -1.79
C GLY A 110 -10.95 -2.89 -2.90
N ALA A 111 -11.93 -2.02 -2.65
CA ALA A 111 -12.44 -1.10 -3.67
C ALA A 111 -11.53 0.12 -3.93
N TYR A 112 -10.61 0.45 -3.01
CA TYR A 112 -9.87 1.72 -3.02
C TYR A 112 -8.43 1.66 -2.51
N ALA A 113 -8.00 0.53 -1.96
CA ALA A 113 -6.63 0.32 -1.51
C ALA A 113 -6.22 -1.11 -1.84
N THR A 114 -4.98 -1.25 -2.27
CA THR A 114 -4.29 -2.53 -2.44
C THR A 114 -3.59 -2.85 -1.13
N SER A 115 -3.69 -4.09 -0.67
CA SER A 115 -2.91 -4.55 0.48
C SER A 115 -1.59 -5.17 0.07
N TYR A 116 -0.56 -4.85 0.84
CA TYR A 116 0.80 -5.35 0.69
C TYR A 116 1.22 -6.12 1.93
N GLY A 117 1.94 -7.22 1.74
CA GLY A 117 2.60 -7.96 2.80
C GLY A 117 4.11 -7.90 2.64
N VAL A 118 4.83 -7.73 3.75
CA VAL A 118 6.29 -7.88 3.80
C VAL A 118 6.63 -9.21 4.46
N PHE A 119 7.39 -10.03 3.76
CA PHE A 119 7.77 -11.38 4.16
C PHE A 119 9.27 -11.48 4.37
N GLU A 120 9.67 -12.21 5.41
CA GLU A 120 11.06 -12.50 5.72
C GLU A 120 11.32 -14.01 5.74
N PHE A 121 12.55 -14.41 5.44
CA PHE A 121 13.01 -15.77 5.64
C PHE A 121 13.83 -15.87 6.92
N ALA A 122 13.19 -16.34 8.00
CA ALA A 122 13.82 -16.49 9.30
C ALA A 122 13.60 -17.90 9.83
N GLU A 123 14.55 -18.40 10.62
CA GLU A 123 14.46 -19.74 11.26
C GLU A 123 14.19 -20.89 10.25
N GLY A 124 14.67 -20.74 9.02
CA GLY A 124 14.51 -21.75 7.95
C GLY A 124 13.12 -21.78 7.30
N LYS A 125 12.26 -20.79 7.55
CA LYS A 125 10.91 -20.70 6.96
C LYS A 125 10.57 -19.27 6.55
N TRP A 126 9.69 -19.16 5.55
CA TRP A 126 9.04 -17.90 5.22
C TRP A 126 7.95 -17.59 6.25
N LYS A 127 7.89 -16.33 6.67
CA LYS A 127 6.81 -15.78 7.50
C LYS A 127 6.59 -14.30 7.14
N PHE A 128 5.52 -13.70 7.65
CA PHE A 128 5.44 -12.24 7.65
C PHE A 128 6.56 -11.67 8.53
N LEU A 129 7.09 -10.52 8.11
CA LEU A 129 7.96 -9.72 8.95
C LEU A 129 7.16 -9.24 10.17
N ASP A 130 7.75 -9.38 11.35
CA ASP A 130 7.13 -8.97 12.61
C ASP A 130 7.42 -7.48 12.91
N LEU A 131 6.36 -6.70 13.13
CA LEU A 131 6.42 -5.30 13.54
C LEU A 131 6.10 -5.17 15.02
N VAL A 132 6.88 -4.37 15.74
CA VAL A 132 6.59 -4.02 17.15
C VAL A 132 5.96 -2.64 17.21
N SER A 133 4.69 -2.59 17.61
CA SER A 133 3.91 -1.37 17.81
C SER A 133 4.42 -0.50 18.96
N ALA A 134 3.91 0.73 19.04
CA ALA A 134 4.21 1.69 20.10
C ALA A 134 3.87 1.16 21.51
N ASP A 135 2.85 0.31 21.63
CA ASP A 135 2.44 -0.34 22.88
C ASP A 135 3.23 -1.62 23.19
N GLY A 136 4.19 -1.99 22.33
CA GLY A 136 5.00 -3.20 22.44
C GLY A 136 4.33 -4.47 21.91
N SER A 137 3.09 -4.39 21.42
CA SER A 137 2.45 -5.52 20.74
C SER A 137 3.15 -5.86 19.42
N MET A 138 3.05 -7.11 18.99
CA MET A 138 3.61 -7.58 17.73
C MET A 138 2.49 -7.89 16.75
N HIS A 139 2.68 -7.49 15.49
CA HIS A 139 1.75 -7.76 14.41
C HIS A 139 2.51 -8.03 13.10
N PRO A 140 1.91 -8.76 12.15
CA PRO A 140 2.52 -8.96 10.85
C PRO A 140 2.59 -7.63 10.07
N ALA A 141 3.62 -7.49 9.23
CA ALA A 141 3.81 -6.39 8.31
C ALA A 141 2.83 -6.48 7.13
N VAL A 142 1.60 -6.02 7.37
CA VAL A 142 0.55 -5.85 6.37
C VAL A 142 0.21 -4.37 6.30
N PHE A 143 0.19 -3.82 5.08
CA PHE A 143 -0.01 -2.41 4.81
C PHE A 143 -1.03 -2.20 3.70
N TRP A 144 -1.52 -0.98 3.57
CA TRP A 144 -2.44 -0.57 2.50
C TRP A 144 -1.85 0.59 1.73
N ASP A 145 -2.06 0.59 0.41
CA ASP A 145 -1.73 1.70 -0.47
C ASP A 145 -2.91 1.95 -1.42
N GLY A 146 -3.39 3.18 -1.46
CA GLY A 146 -4.44 3.62 -2.35
C GLY A 146 -5.22 4.77 -1.78
N ALA A 147 -5.95 5.47 -2.64
CA ALA A 147 -6.69 6.64 -2.27
C ALA A 147 -8.10 6.63 -2.87
N SER A 148 -9.00 7.28 -2.13
CA SER A 148 -10.32 7.68 -2.56
C SER A 148 -10.44 9.20 -2.39
N VAL A 149 -11.62 9.75 -2.68
CA VAL A 149 -11.89 11.19 -2.50
C VAL A 149 -11.70 11.63 -1.05
N ARG A 150 -11.91 10.74 -0.07
CA ARG A 150 -11.92 11.09 1.36
C ARG A 150 -11.01 10.26 2.25
N ASN A 151 -10.36 9.24 1.72
CA ASN A 151 -9.47 8.38 2.46
C ASN A 151 -8.21 8.18 1.64
N ALA A 152 -7.05 8.13 2.29
CA ALA A 152 -5.80 7.79 1.66
C ALA A 152 -5.00 6.87 2.58
N GLU A 153 -4.47 5.80 2.01
CA GLU A 153 -3.50 4.92 2.63
C GLU A 153 -2.25 4.96 1.75
N VAL A 154 -1.09 5.09 2.36
CA VAL A 154 0.19 5.07 1.64
C VAL A 154 1.15 4.17 2.39
N PHE A 155 1.60 3.12 1.72
CA PHE A 155 2.67 2.26 2.16
C PHE A 155 3.98 2.66 1.47
N LYS A 156 5.07 2.76 2.24
CA LYS A 156 6.40 2.92 1.68
C LYS A 156 7.45 2.10 2.40
N VAL A 157 8.38 1.62 1.60
CA VAL A 157 9.69 1.16 2.05
C VAL A 157 10.65 2.34 2.03
N LEU A 158 11.36 2.57 3.13
CA LEU A 158 12.38 3.62 3.28
C LEU A 158 13.75 2.94 3.45
N GLU A 159 14.30 2.44 2.33
CA GLU A 159 15.54 1.63 2.30
C GLU A 159 16.72 2.29 3.04
N ASP A 160 17.00 3.57 2.75
CA ASP A 160 18.10 4.32 3.38
C ASP A 160 17.97 4.41 4.91
N GLN A 161 16.75 4.30 5.42
CA GLN A 161 16.42 4.38 6.83
C GLN A 161 16.19 3.00 7.45
N LYS A 162 16.26 1.93 6.64
CA LYS A 162 15.89 0.56 7.01
C LYS A 162 14.54 0.52 7.72
N ALA A 163 13.56 1.15 7.10
CA ALA A 163 12.26 1.36 7.72
C ALA A 163 11.11 1.07 6.76
N LEU A 164 9.96 0.73 7.35
CA LEU A 164 8.68 0.61 6.68
C LEU A 164 7.75 1.69 7.24
N ALA A 165 6.97 2.34 6.40
CA ALA A 165 6.05 3.39 6.83
C ALA A 165 4.67 3.21 6.23
N GLN A 166 3.65 3.48 7.04
CA GLN A 166 2.28 3.65 6.61
C GLN A 166 1.80 5.05 7.01
N VAL A 167 1.10 5.70 6.09
CA VAL A 167 0.42 6.97 6.31
C VAL A 167 -1.05 6.79 5.97
N SER A 168 -1.92 7.15 6.90
CA SER A 168 -3.37 7.06 6.75
C SER A 168 -3.98 8.46 6.86
N GLY A 169 -4.91 8.80 5.98
CA GLY A 169 -5.51 10.11 5.87
C GLY A 169 -7.02 10.04 5.72
N LEU A 170 -7.73 10.94 6.42
CA LEU A 170 -9.17 11.07 6.35
C LEU A 170 -9.57 12.54 6.12
N GLU A 171 -10.43 12.77 5.13
CA GLU A 171 -10.98 14.09 4.79
C GLU A 171 -12.33 14.33 5.51
N ASP A 172 -12.54 15.54 6.03
CA ASP A 172 -13.70 15.88 6.89
C ASP A 172 -14.99 16.29 6.16
N GLY A 173 -14.94 16.41 4.84
CA GLY A 173 -16.01 16.87 3.96
C GLY A 173 -15.93 18.37 3.61
N GLU A 174 -15.04 19.12 4.25
CA GLU A 174 -14.79 20.55 4.04
C GLU A 174 -13.44 20.83 3.33
N GLY A 175 -12.71 19.77 2.98
CA GLY A 175 -11.41 19.79 2.35
C GLY A 175 -10.24 19.66 3.32
N ASN A 176 -10.50 19.49 4.62
CA ASN A 176 -9.43 19.33 5.61
C ASN A 176 -9.13 17.84 5.83
N TRP A 177 -7.84 17.54 5.94
CA TRP A 177 -7.31 16.20 6.13
C TRP A 177 -6.73 16.04 7.53
N SER A 178 -7.11 14.95 8.17
CA SER A 178 -6.47 14.42 9.37
C SER A 178 -5.57 13.26 8.97
N TRP A 179 -4.32 13.28 9.44
CA TRP A 179 -3.30 12.29 9.09
C TRP A 179 -2.82 11.53 10.31
N GLU A 180 -2.50 10.27 10.10
CA GLU A 180 -1.78 9.41 11.01
C GLU A 180 -0.58 8.81 10.27
N ALA A 181 0.54 8.65 10.98
CA ALA A 181 1.74 8.05 10.40
C ALA A 181 2.35 7.06 11.40
N GLN A 182 2.74 5.91 10.88
CA GLN A 182 3.47 4.89 11.62
C GLN A 182 4.68 4.47 10.81
N ALA A 183 5.86 4.64 11.39
CA ALA A 183 7.11 4.14 10.85
C ALA A 183 7.70 3.09 11.78
N PHE A 184 8.30 2.05 11.20
CA PHE A 184 8.95 0.97 11.91
C PHE A 184 10.38 0.86 11.40
N SER A 185 11.35 1.16 12.26
CA SER A 185 12.77 1.18 11.90
C SER A 185 13.46 -0.07 12.44
N TRP A 186 14.40 -0.61 11.66
CA TRP A 186 15.27 -1.69 12.11
C TRP A 186 16.19 -1.21 13.23
N ASN A 187 16.15 -1.89 14.38
CA ASN A 187 16.99 -1.55 15.54
C ASN A 187 18.24 -2.42 15.70
N GLY A 188 18.57 -3.24 14.71
CA GLY A 188 19.62 -4.26 14.77
C GLY A 188 19.13 -5.67 15.09
N SER A 189 17.85 -5.83 15.49
CA SER A 189 17.26 -7.15 15.77
C SER A 189 15.83 -7.31 15.27
N LYS A 190 15.02 -6.25 15.24
CA LYS A 190 13.63 -6.27 14.78
C LYS A 190 13.19 -4.88 14.32
N TYR A 191 12.08 -4.82 13.59
CA TYR A 191 11.43 -3.56 13.22
C TYR A 191 10.54 -3.08 14.38
N VAL A 192 10.82 -1.88 14.89
CA VAL A 192 10.12 -1.31 16.03
C VAL A 192 9.60 0.06 15.68
N TYR A 193 8.42 0.40 16.19
CA TYR A 193 7.82 1.71 16.05
C TYR A 193 8.82 2.83 16.37
N ASP A 194 9.05 3.69 15.38
CA ASP A 194 9.93 4.83 15.45
C ASP A 194 9.09 6.10 15.54
N SER A 195 8.94 6.59 16.77
CA SER A 195 8.16 7.80 17.03
C SER A 195 8.75 9.03 16.35
N ALA A 196 10.07 9.15 16.28
CA ALA A 196 10.72 10.33 15.69
C ALA A 196 10.49 10.37 14.18
N LEU A 197 10.66 9.24 13.50
CA LEU A 197 10.41 9.12 12.07
C LEU A 197 8.93 9.27 11.75
N SER A 198 8.04 8.65 12.52
CA SER A 198 6.59 8.80 12.36
C SER A 198 6.15 10.26 12.44
N GLN A 199 6.65 11.01 13.43
CA GLN A 199 6.35 12.43 13.59
C GLN A 199 6.95 13.29 12.49
N LYS A 200 8.11 12.91 11.95
CA LYS A 200 8.72 13.58 10.80
C LYS A 200 7.85 13.44 9.56
N ILE A 201 7.44 12.20 9.24
CA ILE A 201 6.54 11.88 8.13
C ILE A 201 5.21 12.63 8.27
N LEU A 202 4.63 12.64 9.47
CA LEU A 202 3.35 13.29 9.73
C LEU A 202 3.39 14.80 9.45
N LYS A 203 4.48 15.48 9.82
CA LYS A 203 4.66 16.93 9.58
C LYS A 203 4.79 17.29 8.10
N GLU A 204 5.12 16.34 7.27
CA GLU A 204 5.22 16.49 5.82
C GLU A 204 3.85 16.29 5.13
N GLN A 205 2.77 16.04 5.88
CA GLN A 205 1.44 15.86 5.29
C GLN A 205 0.63 17.16 5.21
N PRO A 206 -0.09 17.41 4.10
CA PRO A 206 -0.87 18.62 3.91
C PRO A 206 -2.17 18.59 4.71
N LYS A 207 -2.51 19.66 5.42
CA LYS A 207 -3.78 19.75 6.16
C LYS A 207 -4.99 19.95 5.26
N ARG A 208 -4.81 20.46 4.04
CA ARG A 208 -5.86 20.67 3.05
C ARG A 208 -5.26 20.85 1.66
N PHE A 209 -6.10 20.78 0.65
CA PHE A 209 -5.71 21.09 -0.73
C PHE A 209 -6.54 22.28 -1.25
N GLU A 210 -5.87 23.34 -1.69
CA GLU A 210 -6.50 24.52 -2.28
C GLU A 210 -6.14 24.59 -3.76
N ASN A 211 -7.15 24.53 -4.64
CA ASN A 211 -6.96 24.52 -6.10
C ASN A 211 -6.01 23.41 -6.60
N GLY A 212 -5.95 22.28 -5.89
CA GLY A 212 -5.07 21.15 -6.20
C GLY A 212 -3.66 21.26 -5.63
N GLU A 213 -3.33 22.36 -4.95
CA GLU A 213 -2.04 22.56 -4.28
C GLU A 213 -2.14 22.20 -2.79
N PRO A 214 -1.11 21.55 -2.21
CA PRO A 214 -1.09 21.21 -0.79
C PRO A 214 -0.92 22.46 0.08
N VAL A 215 -1.64 22.51 1.20
CA VAL A 215 -1.48 23.53 2.24
C VAL A 215 -1.18 22.85 3.56
N PHE A 216 -0.06 23.24 4.19
CA PHE A 216 0.47 22.62 5.41
C PHE A 216 0.14 23.41 6.69
N GLU A 217 -0.26 24.67 6.55
CA GLU A 217 -0.60 25.58 7.66
C GLU A 217 -1.99 25.33 8.24
#